data_AF-A0A921CIH8-F1
#
_entry.id   AF-A0A921CIH8-F1
#
_cell.length_a   1.000
_cell.length_b   1.000
_cell.length_c   1.000
_cell.angle_alpha   90.00
_cell.angle_beta   90.00
_cell.angle_gamma   90.00
#
_symmetry.space_group_name_H-M   'P 1'
#
loop_
_entity.id
_entity.type
_entity.pdbx_description
1 polymer ?
#
loop_
_entity_poly.entity_id
_entity_poly.type
_entity_poly.pdbx_seq_one_letter_code
_entity_poly.pdbx_strand_id
1 'polypeptide(L)'
;MTILLQWLVEHAWIFYAACAIGVIVYVVRAFAAQRERNLAMFTLERDTATARVIQAWAMVLIFVAIGTALFVSATFILPSLPIYGQGTPLPTSTPAAGVEPPTPSVTPTPSPTPKPLMPTFTPLTTTVPVPPPPQPEPTETPTPEPTETPGGAVSGELYVRFGDFAALVGYSLPAAEVTTAQPLPLTLYWRALEGTSPANYLVFTHLYAEDGRLIAQHDGAPVDGTRPTTGWTPGETIVDLHPMAFYDTAYNGPATIWVGLYDPGTGRVLTETGSDHAVLPVVLSITSP
;
A
#
# COMPACT_ATOMS: atom_id res chain seq x y z
N MET A 1 30.60 -30.28 -6.42
CA MET A 1 29.11 -30.30 -6.45
C MET A 1 28.49 -30.43 -5.07
N THR A 2 29.13 -31.14 -4.12
CA THR A 2 28.67 -31.33 -2.73
C THR A 2 28.76 -30.08 -1.83
N ILE A 3 29.80 -29.24 -2.00
CA ILE A 3 29.96 -27.98 -1.23
C ILE A 3 28.81 -26.99 -1.47
N LEU A 4 28.31 -26.93 -2.71
CA LEU A 4 27.23 -26.03 -3.09
C LEU A 4 25.87 -26.52 -2.54
N LEU A 5 25.69 -27.84 -2.48
CA LEU A 5 24.51 -28.48 -1.86
C LEU A 5 24.50 -28.29 -0.33
N GLN A 6 25.65 -28.42 0.33
CA GLN A 6 25.76 -28.24 1.78
C GLN A 6 25.50 -26.78 2.18
N TRP A 7 26.02 -25.82 1.41
CA TRP A 7 25.74 -24.39 1.61
C TRP A 7 24.26 -24.05 1.42
N LEU A 8 23.60 -24.65 0.42
CA LEU A 8 22.17 -24.46 0.14
C LEU A 8 21.29 -24.96 1.30
N VAL A 9 21.66 -26.10 1.91
CA VAL A 9 20.93 -26.67 3.05
C VAL A 9 21.13 -25.83 4.31
N GLU A 10 22.34 -25.35 4.56
CA GLU A 10 22.65 -24.51 5.72
C GLU A 10 21.93 -23.15 5.67
N HIS A 11 21.71 -22.62 4.47
CA HIS A 11 21.03 -21.33 4.24
C HIS A 11 19.57 -21.48 3.80
N ALA A 12 18.95 -22.65 4.00
CA ALA A 12 17.55 -22.90 3.64
C ALA A 12 16.58 -21.85 4.25
N TRP A 13 16.90 -21.34 5.44
CA TRP A 13 16.13 -20.29 6.12
C TRP A 13 16.05 -18.98 5.32
N ILE A 14 17.07 -18.64 4.52
CA ILE A 14 17.06 -17.43 3.66
C ILE A 14 16.03 -17.57 2.54
N PHE A 15 15.89 -18.77 1.97
CA PHE A 15 14.89 -19.03 0.94
C PHE A 15 13.46 -18.98 1.51
N TYR A 16 13.26 -19.50 2.73
CA TYR A 16 11.97 -19.34 3.42
C TYR A 16 11.66 -17.89 3.76
N ALA A 17 12.65 -17.13 4.24
CA ALA A 17 12.49 -15.70 4.52
C ALA A 17 12.16 -14.90 3.25
N ALA A 18 12.85 -15.17 2.14
CA ALA A 18 12.56 -14.55 0.84
C ALA A 18 11.15 -14.88 0.33
N CYS A 19 10.70 -16.13 0.49
CA CYS A 19 9.32 -16.53 0.14
C CYS A 19 8.28 -15.85 1.04
N ALA A 20 8.53 -15.79 2.36
CA ALA A 20 7.64 -15.12 3.30
C ALA A 20 7.51 -13.62 3.01
N ILE A 21 8.63 -12.95 2.70
CA ILE A 21 8.65 -11.54 2.27
C ILE A 21 7.85 -11.37 0.98
N GLY A 22 8.04 -12.26 -0.01
CA GLY A 22 7.26 -12.27 -1.25
C GLY A 22 5.75 -12.38 -0.97
N VAL A 23 5.34 -13.35 -0.16
CA VAL A 23 3.93 -13.53 0.24
C VAL A 23 3.39 -12.27 0.91
N ILE A 24 4.11 -11.69 1.87
CA ILE A 24 3.67 -10.48 2.57
C ILE A 24 3.48 -9.31 1.61
N VAL A 25 4.45 -9.06 0.73
CA VAL A 25 4.38 -7.95 -0.25
C VAL A 25 3.17 -8.10 -1.19
N TYR A 26 2.93 -9.32 -1.70
CA TYR A 26 1.80 -9.56 -2.61
C TYR A 26 0.45 -9.59 -1.89
N VAL A 27 0.39 -10.05 -0.64
CA VAL A 27 -0.82 -10.00 0.19
C VAL A 27 -1.19 -8.54 0.48
N VAL A 28 -0.23 -7.70 0.88
CA VAL A 28 -0.46 -6.26 1.09
C VAL A 28 -0.98 -5.59 -0.20
N ARG A 29 -0.38 -5.92 -1.35
CA ARG A 29 -0.86 -5.43 -2.67
C ARG A 29 -2.26 -5.92 -3.02
N ALA A 30 -2.59 -7.17 -2.69
CA ALA A 30 -3.92 -7.73 -2.92
C ALA A 30 -4.98 -7.06 -2.03
N PHE A 31 -4.66 -6.78 -0.76
CA PHE A 31 -5.55 -6.04 0.14
C PHE A 31 -5.76 -4.59 -0.29
N ALA A 32 -4.70 -3.91 -0.76
CA ALA A 32 -4.82 -2.57 -1.33
C ALA A 32 -5.76 -2.55 -2.54
N ALA A 33 -5.59 -3.49 -3.49
CA ALA A 33 -6.44 -3.60 -4.66
C ALA A 33 -7.89 -4.04 -4.35
N GLN A 34 -8.10 -4.84 -3.30
CA GLN A 34 -9.44 -5.26 -2.86
C GLN A 34 -10.22 -4.11 -2.23
N ARG A 35 -9.55 -3.19 -1.54
CA ARG A 35 -10.16 -1.99 -0.93
C ARG A 35 -10.69 -1.03 -2.00
N GLU A 36 -9.93 -0.82 -3.07
CA GLU A 36 -10.34 0.00 -4.23
C GLU A 36 -11.58 -0.58 -4.95
N ARG A 37 -11.71 -1.91 -5.03
CA ARG A 37 -12.87 -2.57 -5.67
C ARG A 37 -14.21 -2.38 -4.95
N ASN A 38 -14.18 -2.16 -3.64
CA ASN A 38 -15.40 -1.94 -2.85
C ASN A 38 -15.96 -0.52 -3.03
N LEU A 39 -15.18 0.40 -3.60
CA LEU A 39 -15.58 1.79 -3.88
C LEU A 39 -15.96 2.02 -5.37
N ALA A 40 -15.65 1.09 -6.27
CA ALA A 40 -15.91 1.25 -7.70
C ALA A 40 -17.39 1.00 -8.06
N MET A 41 -18.08 2.06 -8.48
CA MET A 41 -19.49 2.06 -8.89
C MET A 41 -19.70 1.60 -10.36
N PHE A 42 -18.67 1.60 -11.21
CA PHE A 42 -18.78 1.24 -12.64
C PHE A 42 -18.18 -0.13 -12.99
N THR A 43 -18.91 -0.91 -13.78
CA THR A 43 -18.59 -2.30 -14.18
C THR A 43 -17.34 -2.45 -15.04
N LEU A 44 -16.93 -1.42 -15.79
CA LEU A 44 -15.72 -1.44 -16.62
C LEU A 44 -14.40 -1.37 -15.82
N GLU A 45 -14.38 -0.65 -14.70
CA GLU A 45 -13.22 -0.60 -13.79
C GLU A 45 -13.10 -1.88 -12.96
N ARG A 46 -14.25 -2.52 -12.69
CA ARG A 46 -14.32 -3.81 -11.98
C ARG A 46 -13.62 -4.93 -12.76
N ASP A 47 -13.63 -4.91 -14.09
CA ASP A 47 -13.03 -5.95 -14.95
C ASP A 47 -11.50 -5.83 -15.12
N THR A 48 -10.94 -4.62 -15.05
CA THR A 48 -9.48 -4.42 -15.03
C THR A 48 -8.90 -4.59 -13.63
N ALA A 49 -9.68 -4.28 -12.58
CA ALA A 49 -9.28 -4.56 -11.20
C ALA A 49 -9.34 -6.06 -10.86
N THR A 50 -10.32 -6.82 -11.38
CA THR A 50 -10.37 -8.29 -11.21
C THR A 50 -9.16 -8.97 -11.82
N ALA A 51 -8.72 -8.58 -13.02
CA ALA A 51 -7.53 -9.15 -13.66
C ALA A 51 -6.25 -8.94 -12.82
N ARG A 52 -6.06 -7.74 -12.24
CA ARG A 52 -4.93 -7.43 -11.37
C ARG A 52 -4.96 -8.23 -10.06
N VAL A 53 -6.15 -8.39 -9.46
CA VAL A 53 -6.34 -9.20 -8.26
C VAL A 53 -6.06 -10.68 -8.54
N ILE A 54 -6.51 -11.21 -9.69
CA ILE A 54 -6.25 -12.60 -10.09
C ILE A 54 -4.75 -12.86 -10.28
N GLN A 55 -4.03 -11.94 -10.94
CA GLN A 55 -2.58 -12.04 -11.10
C GLN A 55 -1.83 -11.97 -9.76
N ALA A 56 -2.28 -11.12 -8.83
CA ALA A 56 -1.67 -11.02 -7.50
C ALA A 56 -1.85 -12.32 -6.69
N TRP A 57 -3.06 -12.89 -6.66
CA TRP A 57 -3.31 -14.18 -6.00
C TRP A 57 -2.57 -15.34 -6.66
N ALA A 58 -2.46 -15.35 -7.99
CA ALA A 58 -1.66 -16.35 -8.70
C ALA A 58 -0.18 -16.29 -8.28
N MET A 59 0.40 -15.10 -8.12
CA MET A 59 1.78 -14.94 -7.63
C MET A 59 1.96 -15.42 -6.18
N VAL A 60 1.01 -15.12 -5.30
CA VAL A 60 1.02 -15.64 -3.91
C VAL A 60 1.03 -17.17 -3.91
N LEU A 61 0.15 -17.79 -4.69
CA LEU A 61 0.08 -19.25 -4.79
C LEU A 61 1.38 -19.86 -5.35
N ILE A 62 2.03 -19.20 -6.32
CA ILE A 62 3.33 -19.64 -6.85
C ILE A 62 4.41 -19.57 -5.77
N PHE A 63 4.51 -18.48 -5.01
CA PHE A 63 5.51 -18.38 -3.93
C PHE A 63 5.27 -19.39 -2.81
N VAL A 64 4.01 -19.63 -2.44
CA VAL A 64 3.64 -20.66 -1.46
C VAL A 64 3.98 -22.06 -2.00
N ALA A 65 3.70 -22.34 -3.27
CA ALA A 65 4.02 -23.62 -3.89
C ALA A 65 5.53 -23.86 -3.97
N ILE A 66 6.32 -22.85 -4.35
CA ILE A 66 7.79 -22.93 -4.38
C ILE A 66 8.33 -23.16 -2.96
N GLY A 67 7.87 -22.41 -1.96
CA GLY A 67 8.28 -22.60 -0.56
C GLY A 67 7.93 -23.99 -0.03
N THR A 68 6.73 -24.49 -0.36
CA THR A 68 6.28 -25.84 0.03
C THR A 68 7.12 -26.93 -0.67
N ALA A 69 7.44 -26.76 -1.96
CA ALA A 69 8.28 -27.70 -2.70
C ALA A 69 9.71 -27.73 -2.15
N LEU A 70 10.29 -26.59 -1.79
CA LEU A 70 11.59 -26.50 -1.13
C LEU A 70 11.57 -27.18 0.24
N PHE A 71 10.50 -27.00 1.01
CA PHE A 71 10.29 -27.68 2.30
C PHE A 71 10.22 -29.18 2.14
N VAL A 72 9.35 -29.68 1.27
CA VAL A 72 9.21 -31.13 1.05
C VAL A 72 10.52 -31.73 0.55
N SER A 73 11.22 -31.04 -0.35
CA SER A 73 12.52 -31.48 -0.86
C SER A 73 13.57 -31.56 0.25
N ALA A 74 13.74 -30.50 1.05
CA ALA A 74 14.73 -30.46 2.12
C ALA A 74 14.43 -31.42 3.28
N THR A 75 13.14 -31.60 3.62
CA THR A 75 12.73 -32.37 4.80
C THR A 75 12.55 -33.86 4.50
N PHE A 76 12.13 -34.24 3.29
CA PHE A 76 11.82 -35.63 2.96
C PHE A 76 12.70 -36.23 1.87
N ILE A 77 13.09 -35.45 0.85
CA ILE A 77 13.85 -35.98 -0.30
C ILE A 77 15.35 -36.00 0.00
N LEU A 78 15.93 -34.87 0.44
CA LEU A 78 17.38 -34.78 0.72
C LEU A 78 17.89 -35.82 1.74
N PRO A 79 17.21 -36.07 2.88
CA PRO A 79 17.66 -37.04 3.88
C PRO A 79 17.59 -38.50 3.39
N SER A 80 16.75 -38.77 2.39
CA SER A 80 16.58 -40.10 1.78
C SER A 80 17.64 -40.40 0.71
N LEU A 81 18.47 -39.42 0.35
CA LEU A 81 19.57 -39.63 -0.60
C LEU A 81 20.76 -40.31 0.12
N PRO A 82 21.34 -41.39 -0.46
CA PRO A 82 22.41 -42.17 0.16
C PRO A 82 23.74 -41.40 0.38
N ILE A 83 23.80 -40.14 -0.03
CA ILE A 83 24.99 -39.27 0.06
C ILE A 83 25.17 -38.65 1.45
N TYR A 84 24.12 -38.61 2.28
CA TYR A 84 24.17 -38.04 3.64
C TYR A 84 24.60 -39.05 4.73
N GLY A 85 24.81 -40.33 4.38
CA GLY A 85 25.01 -41.42 5.32
C GLY A 85 26.39 -42.08 5.29
N GLN A 86 27.51 -41.34 5.35
CA GLN A 86 28.83 -41.92 5.66
C GLN A 86 29.73 -40.89 6.37
N GLY A 87 29.59 -40.81 7.69
CA GLY A 87 30.42 -39.99 8.59
C GLY A 87 31.45 -40.78 9.40
N THR A 88 31.99 -41.88 8.89
CA THR A 88 33.04 -42.65 9.57
C THR A 88 34.36 -42.61 8.77
N PRO A 89 35.38 -41.87 9.23
CA PRO A 89 36.72 -41.99 8.64
C PRO A 89 37.32 -43.34 9.04
N LEU A 90 37.71 -44.15 8.05
CA LEU A 90 38.49 -45.36 8.26
C LEU A 90 39.99 -44.98 8.39
N PRO A 91 40.76 -45.53 9.34
CA PRO A 91 42.16 -45.16 9.52
C PRO A 91 43.04 -45.52 8.31
N THR A 92 43.98 -44.60 8.07
CA THR A 92 45.03 -44.55 7.04
C THR A 92 45.90 -45.80 6.89
N SER A 93 46.35 -46.06 5.66
CA SER A 93 47.66 -46.67 5.41
C SER A 93 48.49 -45.81 4.46
N THR A 94 49.70 -45.46 4.92
CA THR A 94 50.79 -44.86 4.15
C THR A 94 51.85 -45.94 3.95
N PRO A 95 52.38 -46.12 2.73
CA PRO A 95 53.83 -46.27 2.60
C PRO A 95 54.42 -45.47 1.43
N ALA A 96 55.71 -45.14 1.59
CA ALA A 96 56.51 -44.19 0.82
C ALA A 96 57.58 -44.86 -0.09
N ALA A 97 58.25 -43.99 -0.87
CA ALA A 97 59.46 -44.16 -1.71
C ALA A 97 59.23 -44.79 -3.10
N GLY A 98 59.76 -44.32 -4.23
CA GLY A 98 60.76 -43.31 -4.62
C GLY A 98 60.98 -43.54 -6.14
N VAL A 99 61.30 -42.56 -6.98
CA VAL A 99 62.65 -42.30 -7.56
C VAL A 99 62.51 -41.12 -8.54
N GLU A 100 63.57 -40.31 -8.60
CA GLU A 100 63.83 -38.98 -9.20
C GLU A 100 63.92 -38.90 -10.76
N PRO A 101 64.22 -37.73 -11.39
CA PRO A 101 63.67 -37.24 -12.67
C PRO A 101 64.68 -37.33 -13.84
N PRO A 102 64.38 -36.76 -15.04
CA PRO A 102 64.83 -35.37 -15.31
C PRO A 102 63.91 -34.52 -16.23
N THR A 103 63.95 -33.20 -15.99
CA THR A 103 63.61 -32.05 -16.86
C THR A 103 64.64 -31.95 -18.01
N PRO A 104 64.42 -31.37 -19.22
CA PRO A 104 63.83 -30.04 -19.53
C PRO A 104 62.95 -30.02 -20.81
N SER A 105 62.37 -28.95 -21.38
CA SER A 105 62.87 -27.58 -21.59
C SER A 105 61.83 -26.70 -22.34
N VAL A 106 61.92 -25.37 -22.17
CA VAL A 106 61.58 -24.19 -23.04
C VAL A 106 60.18 -24.05 -23.72
N THR A 107 59.35 -22.99 -23.47
CA THR A 107 59.37 -21.56 -23.98
C THR A 107 58.70 -21.41 -25.37
N PRO A 108 58.08 -20.28 -25.83
CA PRO A 108 57.20 -19.26 -25.21
C PRO A 108 56.05 -18.70 -26.14
N THR A 109 55.29 -17.67 -25.68
CA THR A 109 54.79 -16.45 -26.44
C THR A 109 53.67 -16.61 -27.52
N PRO A 110 52.90 -15.58 -27.98
CA PRO A 110 52.22 -14.39 -27.41
C PRO A 110 50.70 -14.21 -27.79
N SER A 111 50.09 -13.15 -27.22
CA SER A 111 48.99 -12.21 -27.66
C SER A 111 48.90 -11.92 -29.20
N PRO A 112 47.88 -11.27 -29.87
CA PRO A 112 46.95 -10.16 -29.48
C PRO A 112 45.47 -10.21 -30.06
N THR A 113 44.43 -9.50 -29.54
CA THR A 113 43.79 -8.17 -29.94
C THR A 113 43.76 -7.86 -31.46
N PRO A 114 42.79 -7.14 -32.16
CA PRO A 114 41.73 -6.12 -31.83
C PRO A 114 40.32 -6.33 -32.50
N LYS A 115 39.17 -5.72 -32.06
CA LYS A 115 38.51 -4.39 -32.36
C LYS A 115 37.97 -4.21 -33.82
N PRO A 116 37.12 -3.19 -34.15
CA PRO A 116 35.72 -2.80 -33.81
C PRO A 116 34.79 -2.74 -35.07
N LEU A 117 33.53 -2.27 -34.95
CA LEU A 117 32.87 -1.25 -35.83
C LEU A 117 31.34 -1.12 -35.56
N MET A 118 30.91 0.07 -35.11
CA MET A 118 29.61 0.72 -35.48
C MET A 118 29.84 1.48 -36.81
N PRO A 119 28.85 1.92 -37.63
CA PRO A 119 27.56 2.57 -37.28
C PRO A 119 26.35 2.13 -38.15
N THR A 120 25.12 2.61 -37.95
CA THR A 120 24.52 3.69 -38.78
C THR A 120 23.04 3.92 -38.39
N PHE A 121 22.63 5.19 -38.36
CA PHE A 121 21.28 5.75 -38.16
C PHE A 121 20.37 5.52 -39.39
N THR A 122 19.04 5.44 -39.32
CA THR A 122 17.99 6.51 -39.35
C THR A 122 16.73 5.89 -40.07
N PRO A 123 15.56 6.53 -40.29
CA PRO A 123 14.69 7.43 -39.50
C PRO A 123 13.20 6.94 -39.37
N LEU A 124 12.42 7.80 -38.69
CA LEU A 124 10.98 7.87 -38.38
C LEU A 124 9.95 7.42 -39.45
N THR A 125 8.78 6.99 -38.96
CA THR A 125 7.49 7.20 -39.65
C THR A 125 6.46 7.81 -38.68
N THR A 126 5.97 8.97 -39.08
CA THR A 126 4.87 9.76 -38.53
C THR A 126 3.53 9.05 -38.73
N THR A 127 2.69 8.99 -37.70
CA THR A 127 1.25 8.73 -37.83
C THR A 127 0.45 9.96 -37.37
N VAL A 128 -0.51 10.34 -38.21
CA VAL A 128 -1.38 11.52 -38.13
C VAL A 128 -2.52 11.27 -37.14
N PRO A 129 -2.98 12.28 -36.34
CA PRO A 129 -4.14 12.13 -35.47
C PRO A 129 -5.47 12.37 -36.23
N VAL A 130 -6.47 11.54 -35.93
CA VAL A 130 -7.86 11.64 -36.38
C VAL A 130 -8.66 12.50 -35.38
N PRO A 131 -9.50 13.45 -35.82
CA PRO A 131 -10.31 14.27 -34.91
C PRO A 131 -11.58 13.53 -34.42
N PRO A 132 -12.05 13.78 -33.18
CA PRO A 132 -13.28 13.19 -32.64
C PRO A 132 -14.55 13.99 -33.04
N PRO A 133 -15.74 13.34 -33.06
CA PRO A 133 -17.01 13.99 -33.35
C PRO A 133 -17.57 14.81 -32.15
N PRO A 134 -18.44 15.81 -32.40
CA PRO A 134 -18.95 16.73 -31.37
C PRO A 134 -20.03 16.10 -30.45
N GLN A 135 -19.97 16.48 -29.16
CA GLN A 135 -20.86 16.07 -28.07
C GLN A 135 -22.13 16.95 -28.00
N PRO A 136 -23.34 16.39 -27.79
CA PRO A 136 -24.55 17.19 -27.58
C PRO A 136 -24.64 17.80 -26.17
N GLU A 137 -25.20 19.00 -26.09
CA GLU A 137 -25.47 19.80 -24.88
C GLU A 137 -26.46 19.13 -23.89
N PRO A 138 -26.29 19.31 -22.57
CA PRO A 138 -27.22 18.79 -21.56
C PRO A 138 -28.49 19.65 -21.47
N THR A 139 -29.65 18.99 -21.58
CA THR A 139 -30.96 19.58 -21.26
C THR A 139 -31.17 19.60 -19.74
N GLU A 140 -31.43 20.77 -19.16
CA GLU A 140 -31.75 20.93 -17.73
C GLU A 140 -33.05 20.20 -17.34
N THR A 141 -33.00 19.43 -16.25
CA THR A 141 -34.17 18.85 -15.57
C THR A 141 -34.50 19.73 -14.36
N PRO A 142 -35.78 20.07 -14.08
CA PRO A 142 -36.15 21.02 -13.03
C PRO A 142 -35.85 20.51 -11.61
N THR A 143 -35.29 21.40 -10.79
CA THR A 143 -34.96 21.27 -9.36
C THR A 143 -36.19 20.94 -8.50
N PRO A 144 -36.18 19.87 -7.67
CA PRO A 144 -37.16 19.71 -6.61
C PRO A 144 -36.86 20.61 -5.40
N GLU A 145 -37.93 21.17 -4.83
CA GLU A 145 -37.97 22.07 -3.67
C GLU A 145 -37.44 21.39 -2.38
N PRO A 146 -36.66 22.07 -1.51
CA PRO A 146 -36.06 21.44 -0.34
C PRO A 146 -37.11 21.13 0.74
N THR A 147 -37.19 19.87 1.16
CA THR A 147 -37.91 19.48 2.39
C THR A 147 -37.09 19.89 3.61
N GLU A 148 -37.67 20.68 4.53
CA GLU A 148 -37.03 21.09 5.78
C GLU A 148 -36.63 19.86 6.63
N THR A 149 -35.35 19.79 7.03
CA THR A 149 -34.78 18.73 7.89
C THR A 149 -35.01 19.06 9.37
N PRO A 150 -35.52 18.14 10.21
CA PRO A 150 -35.68 18.39 11.65
C PRO A 150 -34.33 18.62 12.33
N GLY A 151 -34.27 19.59 13.23
CA GLY A 151 -33.07 19.97 13.98
C GLY A 151 -32.37 18.78 14.64
N GLY A 152 -31.11 18.56 14.28
CA GLY A 152 -30.29 17.44 14.76
C GLY A 152 -28.86 17.52 14.24
N ALA A 153 -28.65 18.05 13.04
CA ALA A 153 -27.31 18.23 12.47
C ALA A 153 -26.44 19.13 13.35
N VAL A 154 -25.25 18.65 13.68
CA VAL A 154 -24.23 19.38 14.45
C VAL A 154 -23.15 19.80 13.48
N SER A 155 -23.04 21.10 13.26
CA SER A 155 -21.99 21.69 12.44
C SER A 155 -21.21 22.71 13.25
N GLY A 156 -19.91 22.80 12.99
CA GLY A 156 -19.04 23.75 13.68
C GLY A 156 -17.99 24.31 12.75
N GLU A 157 -17.65 25.58 12.97
CA GLU A 157 -16.49 26.22 12.36
C GLU A 157 -15.26 25.96 13.24
N LEU A 158 -14.14 25.70 12.61
CA LEU A 158 -12.83 25.65 13.25
C LEU A 158 -11.80 26.08 12.20
N TYR A 159 -10.64 26.60 12.60
CA TYR A 159 -9.57 26.86 11.65
C TYR A 159 -8.28 26.20 12.15
N VAL A 160 -7.89 25.08 11.54
CA VAL A 160 -6.62 24.41 11.83
C VAL A 160 -5.87 24.18 10.54
N ARG A 161 -4.67 24.75 10.45
CA ARG A 161 -3.77 24.60 9.30
C ARG A 161 -2.95 23.33 9.41
N PHE A 162 -2.84 22.60 8.32
CA PHE A 162 -1.96 21.46 8.12
C PHE A 162 -0.93 21.79 7.06
N GLY A 163 0.33 21.96 7.48
CA GLY A 163 1.37 22.55 6.63
C GLY A 163 0.95 23.94 6.11
N ASP A 164 1.34 24.23 4.87
CA ASP A 164 1.05 25.48 4.17
C ASP A 164 0.02 25.32 3.04
N PHE A 165 -0.51 24.11 2.81
CA PHE A 165 -1.37 23.78 1.67
C PHE A 165 -2.85 23.52 2.03
N ALA A 166 -3.16 23.20 3.29
CA ALA A 166 -4.51 22.86 3.71
C ALA A 166 -4.90 23.50 5.05
N ALA A 167 -6.17 23.88 5.18
CA ALA A 167 -6.79 24.23 6.45
C ALA A 167 -8.13 23.49 6.59
N LEU A 168 -8.35 22.86 7.75
CA LEU A 168 -9.67 22.38 8.13
C LEU A 168 -10.48 23.58 8.63
N VAL A 169 -11.53 23.95 7.90
CA VAL A 169 -12.34 25.17 8.15
C VAL A 169 -13.71 24.89 8.79
N GLY A 170 -14.11 23.64 8.87
CA GLY A 170 -15.34 23.25 9.55
C GLY A 170 -15.67 21.78 9.40
N TYR A 171 -16.77 21.37 10.02
CA TYR A 171 -17.31 20.01 9.96
C TYR A 171 -18.83 20.00 10.09
N SER A 172 -19.44 18.89 9.68
CA SER A 172 -20.87 18.61 9.89
C SER A 172 -21.09 17.13 10.19
N LEU A 173 -21.97 16.89 11.17
CA LEU A 173 -22.40 15.58 11.67
C LEU A 173 -23.94 15.55 11.68
N PRO A 174 -24.58 14.38 11.54
CA PRO A 174 -26.03 14.26 11.56
C PRO A 174 -26.63 14.49 12.96
N ALA A 175 -25.90 14.19 14.02
CA ALA A 175 -26.31 14.34 15.42
C ALA A 175 -25.10 14.28 16.38
N ALA A 176 -25.24 14.84 17.59
CA ALA A 176 -24.30 14.64 18.70
C ALA A 176 -24.53 13.32 19.45
N GLU A 177 -25.77 12.81 19.43
CA GLU A 177 -26.12 11.50 19.95
C GLU A 177 -26.04 10.47 18.83
N VAL A 178 -25.17 9.47 19.00
CA VAL A 178 -24.84 8.53 17.92
C VAL A 178 -24.98 7.10 18.41
N THR A 179 -25.69 6.28 17.65
CA THR A 179 -25.75 4.82 17.87
C THR A 179 -24.64 4.12 17.09
N THR A 180 -24.15 3.00 17.60
CA THR A 180 -23.11 2.20 16.89
C THR A 180 -23.66 1.28 15.79
N ALA A 181 -24.97 1.32 15.52
CA ALA A 181 -25.66 0.43 14.59
C ALA A 181 -25.33 0.68 13.11
N GLN A 182 -24.89 1.90 12.76
CA GLN A 182 -24.54 2.31 11.40
C GLN A 182 -23.24 3.14 11.44
N PRO A 183 -22.49 3.23 10.33
CA PRO A 183 -21.35 4.15 10.25
C PRO A 183 -21.76 5.58 10.56
N LEU A 184 -20.90 6.34 11.24
CA LEU A 184 -21.12 7.75 11.54
C LEU A 184 -20.62 8.61 10.36
N PRO A 185 -21.49 9.26 9.58
CA PRO A 185 -21.06 10.15 8.53
C PRO A 185 -20.53 11.46 9.13
N LEU A 186 -19.27 11.76 8.84
CA LEU A 186 -18.63 13.04 9.17
C LEU A 186 -18.26 13.75 7.87
N THR A 187 -18.81 14.93 7.65
CA THR A 187 -18.40 15.80 6.55
C THR A 187 -17.38 16.80 7.06
N LEU A 188 -16.22 16.87 6.41
CA LEU A 188 -15.18 17.85 6.66
C LEU A 188 -15.19 18.91 5.55
N TYR A 189 -14.90 20.14 5.94
CA TYR A 189 -14.72 21.25 5.00
C TYR A 189 -13.27 21.70 5.04
N TRP A 190 -12.56 21.46 3.94
CA TRP A 190 -11.18 21.88 3.78
C TRP A 190 -11.10 23.14 2.93
N ARG A 191 -10.19 24.04 3.27
CA ARG A 191 -9.77 25.17 2.43
C ARG A 191 -8.36 24.88 1.94
N ALA A 192 -8.17 24.89 0.64
CA ALA A 192 -6.85 24.88 0.05
C ALA A 192 -6.16 26.24 0.29
N LEU A 193 -4.91 26.19 0.72
CA LEU A 193 -4.07 27.37 0.98
C LEU A 193 -3.12 27.61 -0.20
N GLU A 194 -2.25 28.62 -0.08
CA GLU A 194 -1.31 29.00 -1.13
C GLU A 194 -0.17 27.99 -1.34
N GLY A 195 0.16 27.19 -0.31
CA GLY A 195 1.20 26.16 -0.42
C GLY A 195 0.78 25.03 -1.33
N THR A 196 1.75 24.43 -2.02
CA THR A 196 1.51 23.24 -2.85
C THR A 196 1.63 21.99 -1.99
N SER A 197 0.61 21.11 -2.03
CA SER A 197 0.70 19.82 -1.35
C SER A 197 1.85 18.99 -1.95
N PRO A 198 2.84 18.53 -1.14
CA PRO A 198 3.98 17.77 -1.63
C PRO A 198 3.65 16.32 -2.05
N ALA A 199 2.51 15.79 -1.59
CA ALA A 199 2.06 14.42 -1.87
C ALA A 199 0.52 14.34 -1.92
N ASN A 200 0.00 13.18 -2.32
CA ASN A 200 -1.43 12.86 -2.23
C ASN A 200 -1.73 12.32 -0.84
N TYR A 201 -2.04 13.21 0.10
CA TYR A 201 -2.33 12.84 1.47
C TYR A 201 -3.68 12.15 1.59
N LEU A 202 -3.75 11.21 2.52
CA LEU A 202 -4.97 10.60 3.02
C LEU A 202 -5.44 11.37 4.26
N VAL A 203 -6.75 11.48 4.43
CA VAL A 203 -7.38 11.98 5.65
C VAL A 203 -7.68 10.79 6.55
N PHE A 204 -7.36 10.91 7.83
CA PHE A 204 -7.86 10.00 8.86
C PHE A 204 -8.87 10.73 9.75
N THR A 205 -9.90 10.00 10.17
CA THR A 205 -10.93 10.45 11.10
C THR A 205 -11.13 9.36 12.14
N HIS A 206 -10.73 9.65 13.38
CA HIS A 206 -10.69 8.68 14.46
C HIS A 206 -11.60 9.14 15.59
N LEU A 207 -12.47 8.26 16.06
CA LEU A 207 -13.34 8.52 17.20
C LEU A 207 -12.77 7.81 18.44
N TYR A 208 -12.35 8.59 19.43
CA TYR A 208 -11.75 8.08 20.67
C TYR A 208 -12.72 8.19 21.85
N ALA A 209 -12.78 7.12 22.64
CA ALA A 209 -13.39 7.09 23.96
C ALA A 209 -12.65 8.02 24.93
N GLU A 210 -13.28 8.35 26.05
CA GLU A 210 -12.65 9.12 27.14
C GLU A 210 -11.40 8.43 27.71
N ASP A 211 -11.35 7.10 27.69
CA ASP A 211 -10.21 6.29 28.13
C ASP A 211 -9.08 6.18 27.08
N GLY A 212 -9.22 6.86 25.94
CA GLY A 212 -8.23 6.88 24.85
C GLY A 212 -8.33 5.70 23.89
N ARG A 213 -9.33 4.84 24.02
CA ARG A 213 -9.55 3.72 23.10
C ARG A 213 -10.21 4.18 21.80
N LEU A 214 -9.72 3.68 20.66
CA LEU A 214 -10.34 3.90 19.36
C LEU A 214 -11.66 3.11 19.26
N ILE A 215 -12.78 3.82 19.02
CA ILE A 215 -14.13 3.24 18.93
C ILE A 215 -14.56 3.09 17.46
N ALA A 216 -14.31 4.12 16.64
CA ALA A 216 -14.67 4.15 15.24
C ALA A 216 -13.61 4.88 14.41
N GLN A 217 -13.50 4.57 13.13
CA GLN A 217 -12.51 5.22 12.28
C GLN A 217 -12.89 5.20 10.79
N HIS A 218 -12.37 6.17 10.04
CA HIS A 218 -12.30 6.12 8.59
C HIS A 218 -11.03 6.82 8.11
N ASP A 219 -10.30 6.14 7.22
CA ASP A 219 -9.10 6.66 6.57
C ASP A 219 -9.32 6.61 5.06
N GLY A 220 -9.05 7.68 4.32
CA GLY A 220 -9.31 7.71 2.88
C GLY A 220 -8.71 8.91 2.17
N ALA A 221 -8.60 8.83 0.84
CA ALA A 221 -8.23 9.99 0.04
C ALA A 221 -9.40 10.98 0.01
N PRO A 222 -9.14 12.31 -0.05
CA PRO A 222 -10.22 13.27 -0.04
C PRO A 222 -11.21 13.06 -1.19
N VAL A 223 -12.50 13.16 -0.87
CA VAL A 223 -13.62 12.99 -1.82
C VAL A 223 -13.51 11.66 -2.58
N ASP A 224 -13.27 10.58 -1.84
CA ASP A 224 -13.09 9.22 -2.35
C ASP A 224 -12.00 9.11 -3.45
N GLY A 225 -10.98 9.97 -3.35
CA GLY A 225 -9.85 10.01 -4.30
C GLY A 225 -10.08 10.85 -5.55
N THR A 226 -11.26 11.45 -5.72
CA THR A 226 -11.54 12.34 -6.87
C THR A 226 -10.90 13.72 -6.72
N ARG A 227 -10.49 14.08 -5.50
CA ARG A 227 -9.85 15.37 -5.17
C ARG A 227 -8.53 15.17 -4.42
N PRO A 228 -7.50 14.59 -5.05
CA PRO A 228 -6.19 14.42 -4.41
C PRO A 228 -5.61 15.77 -3.98
N THR A 229 -4.93 15.82 -2.83
CA THR A 229 -4.43 17.08 -2.24
C THR A 229 -3.44 17.83 -3.13
N THR A 230 -2.71 17.14 -4.01
CA THR A 230 -1.83 17.79 -5.02
C THR A 230 -2.59 18.57 -6.10
N GLY A 231 -3.86 18.24 -6.32
CA GLY A 231 -4.73 18.91 -7.28
C GLY A 231 -5.53 20.06 -6.70
N TRP A 232 -5.31 20.41 -5.43
CA TRP A 232 -6.08 21.46 -4.79
C TRP A 232 -5.66 22.85 -5.27
N THR A 233 -6.62 23.68 -5.66
CA THR A 233 -6.40 25.06 -6.12
C THR A 233 -6.50 26.03 -4.94
N PRO A 234 -5.52 26.92 -4.72
CA PRO A 234 -5.55 27.88 -3.62
C PRO A 234 -6.88 28.63 -3.52
N GLY A 235 -7.42 28.70 -2.31
CA GLY A 235 -8.69 29.35 -2.02
C GLY A 235 -9.93 28.49 -2.28
N GLU A 236 -9.82 27.29 -2.86
CA GLU A 236 -11.00 26.45 -3.06
C GLU A 236 -11.46 25.74 -1.78
N THR A 237 -12.76 25.43 -1.70
CA THR A 237 -13.33 24.60 -0.63
C THR A 237 -13.51 23.16 -1.13
N ILE A 238 -13.06 22.19 -0.36
CA ILE A 238 -13.29 20.76 -0.59
C ILE A 238 -14.27 20.27 0.48
N VAL A 239 -15.37 19.66 0.05
CA VAL A 239 -16.36 19.00 0.92
C VAL A 239 -16.05 17.51 0.89
N ASP A 240 -15.70 16.94 2.03
CA ASP A 240 -15.09 15.62 2.13
C ASP A 240 -15.87 14.75 3.13
N LEU A 241 -16.49 13.67 2.67
CA LEU A 241 -17.31 12.78 3.49
C LEU A 241 -16.49 11.59 3.98
N HIS A 242 -16.54 11.33 5.28
CA HIS A 242 -15.89 10.20 5.92
C HIS A 242 -16.89 9.40 6.78
N PRO A 243 -17.37 8.24 6.28
CA PRO A 243 -18.21 7.35 7.06
C PRO A 243 -17.36 6.53 8.04
N MET A 244 -17.30 6.94 9.31
CA MET A 244 -16.54 6.25 10.35
C MET A 244 -17.22 4.93 10.73
N ALA A 245 -16.54 3.82 10.50
CA ALA A 245 -17.02 2.49 10.87
C ALA A 245 -16.68 2.19 12.34
N PHE A 246 -17.65 1.65 13.09
CA PHE A 246 -17.50 1.27 14.49
C PHE A 246 -16.80 -0.08 14.62
N TYR A 247 -15.73 -0.12 15.43
CA TYR A 247 -15.03 -1.36 15.83
C TYR A 247 -15.49 -1.86 17.18
N ASP A 248 -15.76 -0.95 18.11
CA ASP A 248 -16.42 -1.28 19.37
C ASP A 248 -17.88 -0.82 19.35
N THR A 249 -18.75 -1.74 18.97
CA THR A 249 -20.19 -1.51 18.93
C THR A 249 -20.84 -1.54 20.32
N ALA A 250 -20.13 -2.00 21.35
CA ALA A 250 -20.64 -2.07 22.73
C ALA A 250 -20.32 -0.82 23.56
N TYR A 251 -19.53 0.12 23.00
CA TYR A 251 -19.18 1.35 23.70
C TYR A 251 -20.42 2.19 24.03
N ASN A 252 -20.45 2.71 25.24
CA ASN A 252 -21.43 3.67 25.72
C ASN A 252 -20.70 4.77 26.49
N GLY A 253 -20.90 6.03 26.11
CA GLY A 253 -20.27 7.16 26.79
C GLY A 253 -19.81 8.27 25.84
N PRO A 254 -19.10 9.28 26.38
CA PRO A 254 -18.61 10.40 25.61
C PRO A 254 -17.45 9.99 24.68
N ALA A 255 -17.35 10.62 23.51
CA ALA A 255 -16.26 10.38 22.56
C ALA A 255 -15.85 11.66 21.84
N THR A 256 -14.58 11.73 21.41
CA THR A 256 -14.00 12.88 20.70
C THR A 256 -13.50 12.47 19.32
N ILE A 257 -13.60 13.37 18.35
CA ILE A 257 -13.15 13.12 16.97
C ILE A 257 -11.80 13.79 16.75
N TRP A 258 -10.85 13.00 16.25
CA TRP A 258 -9.53 13.45 15.82
C TRP A 258 -9.46 13.35 14.30
N VAL A 259 -8.95 14.40 13.66
CA VAL A 259 -8.84 14.51 12.20
C VAL A 259 -7.40 14.87 11.84
N GLY A 260 -6.84 14.26 10.82
CA GLY A 260 -5.54 14.69 10.30
C GLY A 260 -5.24 14.17 8.91
N LEU A 261 -4.10 14.62 8.38
CA LEU A 261 -3.59 14.23 7.07
C LEU A 261 -2.34 13.39 7.24
N TYR A 262 -2.18 12.35 6.42
CA TYR A 262 -1.00 11.50 6.45
C TYR A 262 -0.69 10.91 5.08
N ASP A 263 0.58 10.62 4.87
CA ASP A 263 1.07 9.85 3.74
C ASP A 263 1.79 8.60 4.30
N PRO A 264 1.49 7.39 3.81
CA PRO A 264 2.11 6.17 4.34
C PRO A 264 3.64 6.13 4.22
N GLY A 265 4.23 6.90 3.30
CA GLY A 265 5.67 6.97 3.10
C GLY A 265 6.37 7.98 4.00
N THR A 266 5.76 9.15 4.22
CA THR A 266 6.37 10.30 4.88
C THR A 266 5.80 10.62 6.26
N GLY A 267 4.64 10.05 6.63
CA GLY A 267 4.01 10.18 7.93
C GLY A 267 2.89 11.22 7.99
N ARG A 268 2.57 11.68 9.21
CA ARG A 268 1.49 12.63 9.47
C ARG A 268 1.92 14.06 9.19
N VAL A 269 1.00 14.87 8.68
CA VAL A 269 1.17 16.30 8.49
C VAL A 269 0.89 17.00 9.82
N LEU A 270 1.85 17.80 10.27
CA LEU A 270 1.69 18.57 11.49
C LEU A 270 0.82 19.81 11.26
N THR A 271 0.09 20.16 12.29
CA THR A 271 -0.65 21.40 12.41
C THR A 271 0.28 22.57 12.69
N GLU A 272 -0.20 23.80 12.58
CA GLU A 272 0.57 25.01 12.91
C GLU A 272 1.05 25.08 14.38
N THR A 273 0.41 24.32 15.28
CA THR A 273 0.80 24.19 16.70
C THR A 273 1.75 23.01 16.95
N GLY A 274 2.07 22.22 15.92
CA GLY A 274 2.93 21.04 16.02
C GLY A 274 2.21 19.74 16.41
N SER A 275 0.88 19.77 16.63
CA SER A 275 0.08 18.54 16.79
C SER A 275 -0.03 17.80 15.45
N ASP A 276 -0.16 16.47 15.46
CA ASP A 276 -0.35 15.66 14.26
C ASP A 276 -1.83 15.43 13.88
N HIS A 277 -2.75 16.05 14.63
CA HIS A 277 -4.19 16.02 14.41
C HIS A 277 -4.86 17.30 14.93
N ALA A 278 -6.06 17.57 14.40
CA ALA A 278 -7.04 18.49 14.95
C ALA A 278 -8.07 17.71 15.77
N VAL A 279 -8.44 18.24 16.95
CA VAL A 279 -9.58 17.73 17.73
C VAL A 279 -10.79 18.56 17.38
N LEU A 280 -11.88 17.93 16.95
CA LEU A 280 -13.11 18.67 16.66
C LEU A 280 -13.71 19.21 17.98
N PRO A 281 -14.21 20.46 18.01
CA PRO A 281 -14.79 21.08 19.20
C PRO A 281 -16.21 20.56 19.47
N VAL A 282 -16.41 19.25 19.44
CA VAL A 282 -17.66 18.54 19.74
C VAL A 282 -17.34 17.26 20.49
N VAL A 283 -18.14 16.98 21.53
CA VAL A 283 -18.15 15.70 22.24
C VAL A 283 -19.42 14.97 21.81
N LEU A 284 -19.27 13.73 21.35
CA LEU A 284 -20.40 12.88 20.98
C LEU A 284 -20.81 11.99 22.15
N SER A 285 -22.11 11.78 22.30
CA SER A 285 -22.67 10.80 23.22
C SER A 285 -22.96 9.51 22.46
N ILE A 286 -22.14 8.49 22.66
CA ILE A 286 -22.30 7.20 21.99
C ILE A 286 -23.18 6.29 22.83
N THR A 287 -24.18 5.68 22.19
CA THR A 287 -25.07 4.70 22.80
C THR A 287 -25.02 3.41 22.00
N SER A 288 -24.80 2.27 22.66
CA SER A 288 -24.93 0.97 21.99
C SER A 288 -26.40 0.69 21.69
N PRO A 289 -26.72 0.05 20.55
CA PRO A 289 -28.09 -0.33 20.20
C PRO A 289 -28.73 -1.27 21.22
#